data_AF-A0A162IC31-F1
#
_entry.id   AF-A0A162IC31-F1
#
_cell.length_a   1.000
_cell.length_b   1.000
_cell.length_c   1.000
_cell.angle_alpha   90.00
_cell.angle_beta   90.00
_cell.angle_gamma   90.00
#
_symmetry.space_group_name_H-M   'P 1'
#
loop_
_entity.id
_entity.type
_entity.pdbx_description
1 polymer ?
#
loop_
_entity_poly.entity_id
_entity_poly.type
_entity_poly.pdbx_seq_one_letter_code
_entity_poly.pdbx_strand_id
1 'polypeptide(L)'
;GFTSTKEYAELEWPIDILITLVWLAYAAVFFATIAKRRTSHIYVANWFYGAFIIAIALLHVVNNLAVPVSLMKSYSAYSGAIDAMVQWWYGHNAVGFFLTAGFLGMMYYYVPVQAQRPVYSYRLSIVHFWALIAVYMWAGPHHLHYSSLPDWAQSLGMVFSIVLLAPSWGGMINGMMTLSGAWHKLRTDPIIRFMIVALSFYGMSTFEGPMMAIKTVNALSHNTDWTIGHVHAGALGWVAMITIGATYVMVPRLFERKQMYSISWINTHFWLSTIGTVLYIASMWVSGIMQGLMWRAVNTDGTLTYNFVQELVERHPFYIIRLLGGIIFLSGMILMAVNVYKTVRAERDCRG
;
A
#
# COMPACT_ATOMS: atom_id res chain seq x y z
N GLY A 1 -13.99 22.61 2.36
CA GLY A 1 -13.69 21.29 2.93
C GLY A 1 -14.93 20.43 2.89
N PHE A 2 -15.39 20.08 1.69
CA PHE A 2 -16.50 19.15 1.51
C PHE A 2 -15.95 17.75 1.73
N THR A 3 -16.51 17.05 2.70
CA THR A 3 -16.07 15.69 3.04
C THR A 3 -17.20 14.86 3.61
N SER A 4 -17.24 13.59 3.22
CA SER A 4 -18.06 12.55 3.83
C SER A 4 -17.61 12.18 5.25
N THR A 5 -16.40 12.61 5.65
CA THR A 5 -15.70 12.25 6.90
C THR A 5 -15.29 10.78 7.01
N LYS A 6 -15.43 10.00 5.93
CA LYS A 6 -15.01 8.61 5.82
C LYS A 6 -13.59 8.53 5.24
N GLU A 7 -12.66 7.91 5.96
CA GLU A 7 -11.28 7.73 5.51
C GLU A 7 -11.21 7.01 4.16
N TYR A 8 -10.39 7.52 3.25
CA TYR A 8 -10.22 7.04 1.88
C TYR A 8 -11.49 7.08 1.01
N ALA A 9 -12.57 7.67 1.50
CA ALA A 9 -13.85 7.86 0.82
C ALA A 9 -14.39 9.28 1.07
N GLU A 10 -13.49 10.25 1.22
CA GLU A 10 -13.80 11.59 1.71
C GLU A 10 -14.62 12.41 0.71
N LEU A 11 -14.55 12.07 -0.58
CA LEU A 11 -15.19 12.84 -1.64
C LEU A 11 -16.72 12.72 -1.54
N GLU A 12 -17.43 13.79 -1.90
CA GLU A 12 -18.90 13.80 -1.83
C GLU A 12 -19.54 13.15 -3.05
N TRP A 13 -20.81 12.80 -2.91
CA TRP A 13 -21.55 11.91 -3.83
C TRP A 13 -21.47 12.22 -5.34
N PRO A 14 -21.37 13.48 -5.84
CA PRO A 14 -21.22 13.68 -7.29
C PRO A 14 -19.88 13.16 -7.80
N ILE A 15 -18.83 13.27 -6.98
CA ILE A 15 -17.50 12.78 -7.32
C ILE A 15 -17.47 11.25 -7.19
N ASP A 16 -18.20 10.67 -6.24
CA ASP A 16 -18.35 9.20 -6.14
C ASP A 16 -18.99 8.60 -7.40
N ILE A 17 -20.02 9.26 -7.94
CA ILE A 17 -20.64 8.85 -9.21
C ILE A 17 -19.62 8.98 -10.35
N LEU A 18 -18.90 10.10 -10.43
CA LEU A 18 -17.87 10.30 -11.45
C LEU A 18 -16.79 9.21 -11.39
N ILE A 19 -16.28 8.90 -10.19
CA ILE A 19 -15.31 7.82 -9.97
C ILE A 19 -15.89 6.50 -10.44
N THR A 20 -17.14 6.19 -10.10
CA THR A 20 -17.81 4.95 -10.53
C THR A 20 -17.85 4.85 -12.06
N LEU A 21 -18.24 5.91 -12.75
CA LEU A 21 -18.31 5.92 -14.22
C LEU A 21 -16.92 5.74 -14.87
N VAL A 22 -15.91 6.45 -14.37
CA VAL A 22 -14.52 6.33 -14.86
C VAL A 22 -13.99 4.93 -14.58
N TRP A 23 -14.30 4.35 -13.42
CA TRP A 23 -13.85 3.02 -13.05
C TRP A 23 -14.49 1.92 -13.90
N LEU A 24 -15.78 2.06 -14.23
CA LEU A 24 -16.47 1.15 -15.16
C LEU A 24 -15.88 1.24 -16.57
N ALA A 25 -15.53 2.44 -17.03
CA ALA A 25 -14.82 2.61 -18.31
C ALA A 25 -13.43 1.94 -18.26
N TYR A 26 -12.67 2.12 -17.18
CA TYR A 26 -11.39 1.46 -16.97
C TYR A 26 -11.53 -0.08 -16.96
N ALA A 27 -12.52 -0.61 -16.24
CA ALA A 27 -12.82 -2.04 -16.21
C ALA A 27 -13.14 -2.58 -17.61
N ALA A 28 -13.99 -1.88 -18.36
CA ALA A 28 -14.33 -2.26 -19.74
C ALA A 28 -13.08 -2.33 -20.63
N VAL A 29 -12.21 -1.32 -20.57
CA VAL A 29 -10.95 -1.29 -21.34
C VAL A 29 -10.03 -2.46 -20.96
N PHE A 30 -9.84 -2.69 -19.66
CA PHE A 30 -8.96 -3.74 -19.17
C PHE A 30 -9.47 -5.14 -19.56
N PHE A 31 -10.74 -5.46 -19.27
CA PHE A 31 -11.31 -6.77 -19.56
C PHE A 31 -11.52 -7.00 -21.06
N ALA A 32 -11.84 -5.98 -21.85
CA ALA A 32 -11.86 -6.10 -23.31
C ALA A 32 -10.47 -6.42 -23.89
N THR A 33 -9.41 -5.86 -23.28
CA THR A 33 -8.02 -6.17 -23.68
C THR A 33 -7.69 -7.64 -23.38
N ILE A 34 -8.10 -8.17 -22.23
CA ILE A 34 -7.96 -9.60 -21.90
C ILE A 34 -8.79 -10.49 -22.83
N ALA A 35 -9.99 -10.06 -23.21
CA ALA A 35 -10.87 -10.80 -24.10
C ALA A 35 -10.27 -10.93 -25.51
N LYS A 36 -9.57 -9.89 -26.00
CA LYS A 36 -8.89 -9.85 -27.30
C LYS A 36 -7.46 -10.39 -27.29
N ARG A 37 -7.05 -11.08 -26.21
CA ARG A 37 -5.69 -11.63 -26.08
C ARG A 37 -5.39 -12.66 -27.18
N ARG A 38 -4.11 -12.82 -27.51
CA ARG A 38 -3.64 -13.82 -28.49
C ARG A 38 -3.24 -15.16 -27.84
N THR A 39 -2.89 -15.15 -26.56
CA THR A 39 -2.47 -16.34 -25.81
C THR A 39 -3.67 -17.03 -25.15
N SER A 40 -3.65 -18.36 -25.09
CA SER A 40 -4.70 -19.12 -24.39
C SER A 40 -4.79 -18.76 -22.91
N HIS A 41 -3.64 -18.69 -22.24
CA HIS A 41 -3.51 -18.37 -20.82
C HIS A 41 -3.49 -16.86 -20.55
N ILE A 42 -4.07 -16.48 -19.41
CA ILE A 42 -3.99 -15.14 -18.83
C ILE A 42 -2.87 -15.14 -17.80
N TYR A 43 -1.93 -14.22 -17.93
CA TYR A 43 -0.79 -14.11 -17.01
C TYR A 43 -1.25 -13.68 -15.60
N VAL A 44 -0.55 -14.15 -14.57
CA VAL A 44 -0.91 -13.95 -13.15
C VAL A 44 -1.02 -12.48 -12.77
N ALA A 45 -0.18 -11.61 -13.35
CA ALA A 45 -0.30 -10.16 -13.13
C ALA A 45 -1.72 -9.64 -13.43
N ASN A 46 -2.36 -10.18 -14.47
CA ASN A 46 -3.71 -9.78 -14.86
C ASN A 46 -4.79 -10.40 -13.96
N TRP A 47 -4.49 -11.48 -13.23
CA TRP A 47 -5.41 -11.98 -12.19
C TRP A 47 -5.49 -10.97 -11.06
N PHE A 48 -4.34 -10.48 -10.60
CA PHE A 48 -4.24 -9.44 -9.58
C PHE A 48 -4.89 -8.12 -10.02
N TYR A 49 -4.59 -7.63 -11.22
CA TYR A 49 -5.26 -6.43 -11.74
C TYR A 49 -6.77 -6.63 -11.91
N GLY A 50 -7.21 -7.78 -12.43
CA GLY A 50 -8.65 -8.07 -12.58
C GLY A 50 -9.38 -8.11 -11.23
N ALA A 51 -8.79 -8.77 -10.23
CA ALA A 51 -9.35 -8.82 -8.87
C ALA A 51 -9.39 -7.44 -8.23
N PHE A 52 -8.31 -6.65 -8.37
CA PHE A 52 -8.25 -5.25 -7.95
C PHE A 52 -9.39 -4.42 -8.53
N ILE A 53 -9.59 -4.46 -9.85
CA ILE A 53 -10.60 -3.66 -10.53
C ILE A 53 -12.00 -4.00 -10.03
N ILE A 54 -12.32 -5.30 -9.95
CA ILE A 54 -13.64 -5.79 -9.53
C ILE A 54 -13.91 -5.43 -8.08
N ALA A 55 -12.95 -5.72 -7.18
CA ALA A 55 -13.13 -5.49 -5.76
C ALA A 55 -13.28 -3.99 -5.46
N ILE A 56 -12.44 -3.12 -6.04
CA ILE A 56 -12.53 -1.68 -5.79
C ILE A 56 -13.85 -1.09 -6.30
N ALA A 57 -14.38 -1.58 -7.44
CA ALA A 57 -15.70 -1.16 -7.90
C ALA A 57 -16.80 -1.50 -6.89
N LEU A 58 -16.79 -2.72 -6.36
CA LEU A 58 -17.73 -3.18 -5.34
C LEU A 58 -17.59 -2.37 -4.05
N LEU A 59 -16.37 -2.20 -3.57
CA LEU A 59 -16.04 -1.50 -2.32
C LEU A 59 -16.48 -0.04 -2.38
N HIS A 60 -16.14 0.67 -3.46
CA HIS A 60 -16.49 2.07 -3.69
C HIS A 60 -18.00 2.27 -3.69
N VAL A 61 -18.75 1.46 -4.44
CA VAL A 61 -20.21 1.58 -4.54
C VAL A 61 -20.87 1.32 -3.18
N VAL A 62 -20.46 0.29 -2.46
CA VAL A 62 -21.10 -0.09 -1.20
C VAL A 62 -20.81 0.93 -0.10
N ASN A 63 -19.56 1.34 0.11
CA ASN A 63 -19.23 2.26 1.20
C ASN A 63 -19.79 3.67 1.01
N ASN A 64 -19.95 4.08 -0.25
CA ASN A 64 -20.37 5.42 -0.61
C ASN A 64 -21.89 5.50 -0.89
N LEU A 65 -22.65 4.47 -0.50
CA LEU A 65 -24.10 4.60 -0.39
C LEU A 65 -24.44 5.67 0.64
N ALA A 66 -25.04 6.75 0.17
CA ALA A 66 -25.37 7.92 0.97
C ALA A 66 -26.64 8.59 0.44
N VAL A 67 -27.36 9.28 1.33
CA VAL A 67 -28.51 10.11 0.98
C VAL A 67 -28.02 11.54 0.70
N PRO A 68 -28.14 12.03 -0.55
CA PRO A 68 -27.77 13.41 -0.87
C PRO A 68 -28.69 14.41 -0.17
N VAL A 69 -28.11 15.44 0.44
CA VAL A 69 -28.83 16.58 1.05
C VAL A 69 -28.65 17.85 0.22
N SER A 70 -27.46 18.05 -0.34
CA SER A 70 -27.17 19.11 -1.30
C SER A 70 -26.13 18.64 -2.31
N LEU A 71 -25.77 19.50 -3.28
CA LEU A 71 -24.80 19.14 -4.32
C LEU A 71 -23.47 18.60 -3.74
N MET A 72 -22.97 19.19 -2.67
CA MET A 72 -21.71 18.76 -2.02
C MET A 72 -21.93 18.37 -0.57
N LYS A 73 -23.09 17.77 -0.26
CA LYS A 73 -23.33 17.17 1.05
C LYS A 73 -24.24 15.94 0.98
N SER A 74 -23.80 14.88 1.62
CA SER A 74 -24.57 13.65 1.83
C SER A 74 -24.39 13.10 3.25
N TYR A 75 -25.29 12.20 3.67
CA TYR A 75 -25.16 11.40 4.88
C TYR A 75 -25.09 9.93 4.53
N SER A 76 -24.19 9.19 5.16
CA SER A 76 -24.05 7.74 4.92
C SER A 76 -25.37 7.02 5.10
N ALA A 77 -25.61 5.99 4.27
CA ALA A 77 -26.73 5.07 4.42
C ALA A 77 -26.63 4.20 5.69
N TYR A 78 -25.46 4.20 6.35
CA TYR A 78 -25.17 3.44 7.55
C TYR A 78 -24.99 4.34 8.76
N SER A 79 -24.98 3.75 9.96
CA SER A 79 -24.64 4.47 11.19
C SER A 79 -23.95 3.57 12.24
N GLY A 80 -23.28 4.17 13.22
CA GLY A 80 -22.71 3.48 14.37
C GLY A 80 -21.75 2.33 14.02
N ALA A 81 -21.87 1.21 14.72
CA ALA A 81 -21.00 0.04 14.51
C ALA A 81 -21.14 -0.58 13.10
N ILE A 82 -22.30 -0.43 12.46
CA ILE A 82 -22.51 -0.90 11.07
C ILE A 82 -21.72 -0.02 10.12
N ASP A 83 -21.80 1.31 10.27
CA ASP A 83 -21.02 2.23 9.43
C ASP A 83 -19.52 2.04 9.63
N ALA A 84 -19.09 1.85 10.87
CA ALA A 84 -17.70 1.52 11.17
C ALA A 84 -17.24 0.24 10.46
N MET A 85 -18.06 -0.82 10.48
CA MET A 85 -17.72 -2.07 9.81
C MET A 85 -17.68 -1.92 8.28
N VAL A 86 -18.67 -1.26 7.68
CA VAL A 86 -18.64 -0.99 6.22
C VAL A 86 -17.44 -0.13 5.86
N GLN A 87 -17.15 0.89 6.67
CA GLN A 87 -16.02 1.79 6.50
C GLN A 87 -14.68 1.06 6.53
N TRP A 88 -14.46 0.14 7.46
CA TRP A 88 -13.18 -0.57 7.55
C TRP A 88 -13.10 -1.84 6.73
N TRP A 89 -14.23 -2.44 6.36
CA TRP A 89 -14.27 -3.37 5.24
C TRP A 89 -13.84 -2.66 3.96
N TYR A 90 -14.31 -1.43 3.71
CA TYR A 90 -13.83 -0.60 2.61
C TYR A 90 -12.36 -0.20 2.76
N GLY A 91 -12.00 0.49 3.83
CA GLY A 91 -10.67 1.08 4.00
C GLY A 91 -9.56 0.04 3.99
N HIS A 92 -9.77 -1.11 4.64
CA HIS A 92 -8.77 -2.18 4.61
C HIS A 92 -8.66 -2.81 3.22
N ASN A 93 -9.78 -3.06 2.54
CA ASN A 93 -9.72 -3.64 1.20
C ASN A 93 -9.34 -2.61 0.13
N ALA A 94 -9.44 -1.31 0.39
CA ALA A 94 -8.81 -0.28 -0.42
C ALA A 94 -7.30 -0.50 -0.42
N VAL A 95 -6.65 -0.62 0.74
CA VAL A 95 -5.22 -0.94 0.78
C VAL A 95 -4.92 -2.38 0.30
N GLY A 96 -5.82 -3.33 0.51
CA GLY A 96 -5.66 -4.72 0.09
C GLY A 96 -5.76 -4.98 -1.41
N PHE A 97 -6.67 -4.31 -2.08
CA PHE A 97 -6.88 -4.50 -3.51
C PHE A 97 -6.21 -3.40 -4.32
N PHE A 98 -6.37 -2.14 -3.92
CA PHE A 98 -5.74 -1.02 -4.62
C PHE A 98 -4.23 -1.03 -4.40
N LEU A 99 -3.77 -1.01 -3.14
CA LEU A 99 -2.34 -0.85 -2.81
C LEU A 99 -1.56 -2.16 -2.68
N THR A 100 -2.23 -3.31 -2.57
CA THR A 100 -1.57 -4.62 -2.52
C THR A 100 -1.82 -5.41 -3.80
N ALA A 101 -3.06 -5.81 -4.12
CA ALA A 101 -3.31 -6.64 -5.30
C ALA A 101 -2.86 -5.96 -6.61
N GLY A 102 -3.26 -4.72 -6.86
CA GLY A 102 -2.82 -3.97 -8.06
C GLY A 102 -1.29 -3.88 -8.17
N PHE A 103 -0.60 -3.63 -7.06
CA PHE A 103 0.86 -3.50 -7.01
C PHE A 103 1.59 -4.85 -7.06
N LEU A 104 0.95 -5.94 -6.62
CA LEU A 104 1.41 -7.30 -6.91
C LEU A 104 1.31 -7.60 -8.41
N GLY A 105 0.26 -7.13 -9.08
CA GLY A 105 0.18 -7.17 -10.55
C GLY A 105 1.35 -6.46 -11.22
N MET A 106 1.70 -5.27 -10.73
CA MET A 106 2.88 -4.52 -11.17
C MET A 106 4.18 -5.30 -10.94
N MET A 107 4.36 -5.85 -9.74
CA MET A 107 5.51 -6.67 -9.37
C MET A 107 5.66 -7.89 -10.27
N TYR A 108 4.57 -8.63 -10.51
CA TYR A 108 4.56 -9.82 -11.34
C TYR A 108 4.95 -9.56 -12.79
N TYR A 109 4.77 -8.34 -13.29
CA TYR A 109 5.23 -7.97 -14.62
C TYR A 109 6.66 -7.43 -14.59
N TYR A 110 6.92 -6.40 -13.78
CA TYR A 110 8.15 -5.63 -13.89
C TYR A 110 9.37 -6.31 -13.24
N VAL A 111 9.19 -7.10 -12.18
CA VAL A 111 10.31 -7.80 -11.54
C VAL A 111 10.93 -8.85 -12.47
N PRO A 112 10.18 -9.80 -13.05
CA PRO A 112 10.74 -10.78 -13.99
C PRO A 112 11.34 -10.10 -15.24
N VAL A 113 10.68 -9.06 -15.74
CA VAL A 113 11.10 -8.31 -16.93
C VAL A 113 12.44 -7.61 -16.72
N GLN A 114 12.63 -6.91 -15.59
CA GLN A 114 13.89 -6.22 -15.31
C GLN A 114 14.99 -7.21 -14.90
N ALA A 115 14.63 -8.24 -14.12
CA ALA A 115 15.57 -9.28 -13.71
C ALA A 115 16.02 -10.15 -14.90
N GLN A 116 15.23 -10.20 -15.99
CA GLN A 116 15.37 -11.14 -17.10
C GLN A 116 15.41 -12.59 -16.60
N ARG A 117 14.49 -12.92 -15.70
CA ARG A 117 14.36 -14.23 -15.09
C ARG A 117 12.91 -14.69 -15.17
N PRO A 118 12.66 -15.99 -15.34
CA PRO A 118 11.30 -16.51 -15.21
C PRO A 118 10.81 -16.32 -13.77
N VAL A 119 9.50 -16.14 -13.61
CA VAL A 119 8.86 -16.15 -12.28
C VAL A 119 9.21 -17.46 -11.57
N TYR A 120 9.58 -17.35 -10.30
CA TYR A 120 10.07 -18.48 -9.52
C TYR A 120 9.09 -19.66 -9.43
N SER A 121 7.85 -19.43 -8.96
CA SER A 121 6.88 -20.51 -8.73
C SER A 121 5.48 -20.15 -9.17
N TYR A 122 5.02 -20.78 -10.26
CA TYR A 122 3.65 -20.67 -10.73
C TYR A 122 2.63 -21.28 -9.75
N ARG A 123 2.98 -22.38 -9.06
CA ARG A 123 2.09 -22.97 -8.05
C ARG A 123 1.88 -22.00 -6.88
N LEU A 124 2.95 -21.34 -6.44
CA LEU A 124 2.85 -20.30 -5.43
C LEU A 124 1.98 -19.14 -5.93
N SER A 125 2.11 -18.75 -7.21
CA SER A 125 1.23 -17.76 -7.86
C SER A 125 -0.26 -18.11 -7.77
N ILE A 126 -0.64 -19.39 -7.88
CA ILE A 126 -2.04 -19.80 -7.73
C ILE A 126 -2.47 -19.70 -6.26
N VAL A 127 -1.72 -20.35 -5.37
CA VAL A 127 -2.09 -20.47 -3.96
C VAL A 127 -2.18 -19.10 -3.31
N HIS A 128 -1.15 -18.27 -3.48
CA HIS A 128 -1.12 -16.97 -2.83
C HIS A 128 -2.16 -16.01 -3.44
N PHE A 129 -2.47 -16.09 -4.74
CA PHE A 129 -3.51 -15.26 -5.35
C PHE A 129 -4.88 -15.56 -4.74
N TRP A 130 -5.33 -16.81 -4.79
CA TRP A 130 -6.66 -17.17 -4.30
C TRP A 130 -6.80 -17.00 -2.79
N ALA A 131 -5.79 -17.41 -2.03
CA ALA A 131 -5.81 -17.24 -0.59
C ALA A 131 -5.77 -15.74 -0.21
N LEU A 132 -4.97 -14.90 -0.88
CA LEU A 132 -4.94 -13.47 -0.60
C LEU A 132 -6.31 -12.84 -0.86
N ILE A 133 -6.85 -12.98 -2.07
CA ILE A 133 -8.10 -12.31 -2.47
C ILE A 133 -9.29 -12.78 -1.63
N ALA A 134 -9.35 -14.05 -1.22
CA ALA A 134 -10.41 -14.55 -0.36
C ALA A 134 -10.29 -14.08 1.09
N VAL A 135 -9.07 -14.08 1.65
CA VAL A 135 -8.82 -13.77 3.07
C VAL A 135 -8.85 -12.26 3.34
N TYR A 136 -8.33 -11.44 2.43
CA TYR A 136 -8.23 -9.98 2.65
C TYR A 136 -9.59 -9.33 2.97
N MET A 137 -10.66 -9.84 2.35
CA MET A 137 -12.03 -9.34 2.55
C MET A 137 -12.53 -9.41 4.00
N TRP A 138 -11.92 -10.26 4.83
CA TRP A 138 -12.30 -10.49 6.23
C TRP A 138 -11.51 -9.65 7.23
N ALA A 139 -10.42 -9.01 6.82
CA ALA A 139 -9.49 -8.36 7.74
C ALA A 139 -9.95 -6.96 8.21
N GLY A 140 -11.03 -6.40 7.65
CA GLY A 140 -11.59 -5.10 8.04
C GLY A 140 -11.74 -4.85 9.56
N PRO A 141 -12.32 -5.79 10.36
CA PRO A 141 -12.54 -5.58 11.80
C PRO A 141 -11.27 -5.39 12.63
N HIS A 142 -10.06 -5.63 12.10
CA HIS A 142 -8.82 -5.38 12.84
C HIS A 142 -8.54 -3.89 13.11
N HIS A 143 -9.27 -3.00 12.44
CA HIS A 143 -9.26 -1.56 12.68
C HIS A 143 -10.19 -1.17 13.84
N LEU A 144 -10.99 -2.11 14.35
CA LEU A 144 -12.11 -1.86 15.26
C LEU A 144 -11.99 -2.68 16.55
N HIS A 145 -10.78 -3.11 16.91
CA HIS A 145 -10.55 -3.82 18.17
C HIS A 145 -10.86 -2.96 19.38
N TYR A 146 -11.48 -3.57 20.38
CA TYR A 146 -11.91 -2.90 21.61
C TYR A 146 -12.78 -1.65 21.39
N SER A 147 -13.51 -1.62 20.27
CA SER A 147 -14.52 -0.61 19.96
C SER A 147 -15.94 -1.11 20.28
N SER A 148 -16.97 -0.35 19.85
CA SER A 148 -18.38 -0.76 19.94
C SER A 148 -18.77 -1.86 18.95
N LEU A 149 -17.88 -2.28 18.04
CA LEU A 149 -18.12 -3.42 17.15
C LEU A 149 -18.25 -4.72 17.96
N PRO A 150 -19.20 -5.62 17.66
CA PRO A 150 -19.34 -6.89 18.37
C PRO A 150 -18.06 -7.73 18.41
N ASP A 151 -17.81 -8.36 19.55
CA ASP A 151 -16.57 -9.11 19.80
C ASP A 151 -16.30 -10.23 18.79
N TRP A 152 -17.35 -10.90 18.31
CA TRP A 152 -17.23 -11.97 17.32
C TRP A 152 -16.66 -11.45 16.00
N ALA A 153 -17.08 -10.25 15.56
CA ALA A 153 -16.62 -9.63 14.33
C ALA A 153 -15.15 -9.20 14.47
N GLN A 154 -14.80 -8.61 15.61
CA GLN A 154 -13.41 -8.29 15.94
C GLN A 154 -12.52 -9.54 15.90
N SER A 155 -12.95 -10.65 16.51
CA SER A 155 -12.18 -11.89 16.55
C SER A 155 -12.02 -12.52 15.16
N LEU A 156 -13.04 -12.45 14.30
CA LEU A 156 -12.90 -12.87 12.89
C LEU A 156 -11.85 -12.03 12.16
N GLY A 157 -11.88 -10.71 12.30
CA GLY A 157 -10.88 -9.83 11.70
C GLY A 157 -9.47 -10.19 12.14
N MET A 158 -9.25 -10.38 13.45
CA MET A 158 -7.96 -10.82 13.98
C MET A 158 -7.49 -12.15 13.38
N VAL A 159 -8.35 -13.18 13.39
CA VAL A 159 -8.00 -14.51 12.90
C VAL A 159 -7.63 -14.47 11.42
N PHE A 160 -8.46 -13.83 10.59
CA PHE A 160 -8.19 -13.75 9.16
C PHE A 160 -6.98 -12.85 8.85
N SER A 161 -6.72 -11.79 9.61
CA SER A 161 -5.49 -11.00 9.48
C SER A 161 -4.23 -11.82 9.81
N ILE A 162 -4.27 -12.73 10.77
CA ILE A 162 -3.15 -13.65 11.04
C ILE A 162 -2.96 -14.63 9.88
N VAL A 163 -4.04 -15.22 9.39
CA VAL A 163 -4.00 -16.13 8.22
C VAL A 163 -3.48 -15.40 6.98
N LEU A 164 -3.79 -14.11 6.82
CA LEU A 164 -3.39 -13.27 5.69
C LEU A 164 -1.87 -13.12 5.55
N LEU A 165 -1.09 -13.37 6.61
CA LEU A 165 0.36 -13.38 6.58
C LEU A 165 0.90 -14.30 5.48
N ALA A 166 0.41 -15.55 5.44
CA ALA A 166 0.92 -16.57 4.55
C ALA A 166 0.76 -16.24 3.05
N PRO A 167 -0.44 -15.89 2.54
CA PRO A 167 -0.58 -15.50 1.13
C PRO A 167 0.10 -14.16 0.81
N SER A 168 0.17 -13.23 1.77
CA SER A 168 0.90 -11.98 1.57
C SER A 168 2.38 -12.24 1.32
N TRP A 169 3.03 -13.02 2.20
CA TRP A 169 4.42 -13.44 2.03
C TRP A 169 4.65 -14.32 0.80
N GLY A 170 3.64 -15.08 0.36
CA GLY A 170 3.69 -15.77 -0.93
C GLY A 170 4.03 -14.83 -2.09
N GLY A 171 3.49 -13.60 -2.08
CA GLY A 171 3.85 -12.57 -3.06
C GLY A 171 5.30 -12.10 -2.93
N MET A 172 5.75 -11.84 -1.70
CA MET A 172 7.14 -11.44 -1.42
C MET A 172 8.13 -12.52 -1.89
N ILE A 173 7.90 -13.76 -1.47
CA ILE A 173 8.75 -14.91 -1.79
C ILE A 173 8.82 -15.10 -3.30
N ASN A 174 7.69 -15.06 -4.01
CA ASN A 174 7.69 -15.25 -5.45
C ASN A 174 8.46 -14.14 -6.17
N GLY A 175 8.31 -12.88 -5.72
CA GLY A 175 9.06 -11.74 -6.23
C GLY A 175 10.57 -11.84 -5.97
N MET A 176 10.97 -12.09 -4.72
CA MET A 176 12.39 -12.14 -4.33
C MET A 176 13.10 -13.35 -4.92
N MET A 177 12.48 -14.53 -4.89
CA MET A 177 13.09 -15.75 -5.42
C MET A 177 13.20 -15.74 -6.95
N THR A 178 12.42 -14.89 -7.65
CA THR A 178 12.61 -14.64 -9.09
C THR A 178 13.99 -14.03 -9.39
N LEU A 179 14.61 -13.33 -8.44
CA LEU A 179 15.99 -12.84 -8.58
C LEU A 179 17.06 -13.89 -8.24
N SER A 180 16.70 -15.11 -7.85
CA SER A 180 17.69 -16.14 -7.55
C SER A 180 18.62 -16.38 -8.75
N GLY A 181 19.93 -16.31 -8.50
CA GLY A 181 20.96 -16.36 -9.54
C GLY A 181 21.19 -15.03 -10.30
N ALA A 182 20.41 -13.99 -10.03
CA ALA A 182 20.57 -12.63 -10.55
C ALA A 182 20.90 -11.59 -9.47
N TRP A 183 21.16 -12.01 -8.23
CA TRP A 183 21.48 -11.12 -7.10
C TRP A 183 22.66 -10.17 -7.36
N HIS A 184 23.60 -10.54 -8.22
CA HIS A 184 24.69 -9.66 -8.63
C HIS A 184 24.19 -8.37 -9.30
N LYS A 185 23.00 -8.39 -9.95
CA LYS A 185 22.37 -7.21 -10.54
C LYS A 185 21.99 -6.15 -9.51
N LEU A 186 21.83 -6.50 -8.23
CA LEU A 186 21.65 -5.48 -7.18
C LEU A 186 22.84 -4.53 -7.08
N ARG A 187 24.05 -4.94 -7.48
CA ARG A 187 25.22 -4.04 -7.43
C ARG A 187 25.28 -3.09 -8.63
N THR A 188 24.66 -3.44 -9.75
CA THR A 188 24.82 -2.74 -11.02
C THR A 188 23.54 -2.03 -11.49
N ASP A 189 22.36 -2.51 -11.11
CA ASP A 189 21.08 -1.98 -11.55
C ASP A 189 20.27 -1.39 -10.37
N PRO A 190 20.18 -0.06 -10.26
CA PRO A 190 19.41 0.58 -9.20
C PRO A 190 17.90 0.41 -9.35
N ILE A 191 17.37 0.08 -10.54
CA ILE A 191 15.95 -0.23 -10.73
C ILE A 191 15.60 -1.54 -10.01
N ILE A 192 16.48 -2.54 -10.10
CA ILE A 192 16.36 -3.79 -9.35
C ILE A 192 16.45 -3.55 -7.84
N ARG A 193 17.27 -2.59 -7.39
CA ARG A 193 17.31 -2.20 -5.96
C ARG A 193 15.95 -1.70 -5.48
N PHE A 194 15.31 -0.80 -6.22
CA PHE A 194 13.96 -0.33 -5.92
C PHE A 194 12.98 -1.49 -5.78
N MET A 195 12.97 -2.41 -6.75
CA MET A 195 12.05 -3.55 -6.75
C MET A 195 12.26 -4.51 -5.57
N ILE A 196 13.51 -4.81 -5.22
CA ILE A 196 13.80 -5.68 -4.07
C ILE A 196 13.49 -5.01 -2.74
N VAL A 197 13.88 -3.75 -2.57
CA VAL A 197 13.54 -3.00 -1.36
C VAL A 197 12.03 -2.85 -1.22
N ALA A 198 11.31 -2.67 -2.34
CA ALA A 198 9.85 -2.69 -2.36
C ALA A 198 9.30 -3.99 -1.77
N LEU A 199 9.78 -5.14 -2.26
CA LEU A 199 9.38 -6.45 -1.76
C LEU A 199 9.75 -6.65 -0.29
N SER A 200 10.90 -6.13 0.16
CA SER A 200 11.30 -6.21 1.57
C SER A 200 10.35 -5.43 2.48
N PHE A 201 10.00 -4.18 2.13
CA PHE A 201 9.03 -3.38 2.90
C PHE A 201 7.61 -3.93 2.79
N TYR A 202 7.25 -4.54 1.65
CA TYR A 202 6.00 -5.28 1.52
C TYR A 202 5.95 -6.45 2.49
N GLY A 203 6.99 -7.30 2.55
CA GLY A 203 7.06 -8.40 3.50
C GLY A 203 7.04 -7.95 4.96
N MET A 204 7.77 -6.89 5.26
CA MET A 204 7.84 -6.31 6.60
C MET A 204 6.48 -5.71 7.03
N SER A 205 5.84 -4.89 6.21
CA SER A 205 4.52 -4.32 6.53
C SER A 205 3.42 -5.38 6.55
N THR A 206 3.45 -6.38 5.65
CA THR A 206 2.51 -7.51 5.67
C THR A 206 2.81 -8.54 6.76
N PHE A 207 3.90 -8.39 7.51
CA PHE A 207 4.13 -9.07 8.79
C PHE A 207 3.65 -8.22 9.96
N GLU A 208 4.01 -6.93 9.98
CA GLU A 208 3.59 -5.98 11.00
C GLU A 208 2.06 -5.87 11.09
N GLY A 209 1.35 -5.82 9.97
CA GLY A 209 -0.11 -5.74 9.93
C GLY A 209 -0.79 -6.88 10.71
N PRO A 210 -0.53 -8.16 10.39
CA PRO A 210 -0.99 -9.29 11.17
C PRO A 210 -0.63 -9.22 12.67
N MET A 211 0.56 -8.72 13.02
CA MET A 211 0.94 -8.54 14.42
C MET A 211 0.09 -7.48 15.11
N MET A 212 -0.13 -6.33 14.48
CA MET A 212 -1.00 -5.26 15.00
C MET A 212 -2.50 -5.63 14.98
N ALA A 213 -2.89 -6.63 14.20
CA ALA A 213 -4.24 -7.19 14.20
C ALA A 213 -4.50 -8.16 15.36
N ILE A 214 -3.48 -8.51 16.15
CA ILE A 214 -3.68 -9.23 17.40
C ILE A 214 -4.24 -8.23 18.41
N LYS A 215 -5.42 -8.51 18.98
CA LYS A 215 -6.12 -7.61 19.93
C LYS A 215 -5.17 -7.00 20.98
N THR A 216 -4.35 -7.82 21.65
CA THR A 216 -3.41 -7.35 22.67
C THR A 216 -2.35 -6.36 22.16
N VAL A 217 -1.87 -6.54 20.92
CA VAL A 217 -0.93 -5.60 20.28
C VAL A 217 -1.68 -4.34 19.86
N ASN A 218 -2.88 -4.51 19.29
CA ASN A 218 -3.75 -3.41 18.88
C ASN A 218 -4.11 -2.49 20.06
N ALA A 219 -4.31 -3.04 21.26
CA ALA A 219 -4.54 -2.27 22.47
C ALA A 219 -3.41 -1.28 22.80
N LEU A 220 -2.23 -1.41 22.17
CA LEU A 220 -1.12 -0.47 22.27
C LEU A 220 -0.88 0.31 20.96
N SER A 221 -1.09 -0.29 19.80
CA SER A 221 -0.85 0.37 18.51
C SER A 221 -2.01 1.25 18.02
N HIS A 222 -3.24 1.01 18.50
CA HIS A 222 -4.43 1.72 18.05
C HIS A 222 -4.40 3.18 18.52
N ASN A 223 -4.83 4.09 17.63
CA ASN A 223 -4.78 5.54 17.81
C ASN A 223 -3.38 6.14 18.03
N THR A 224 -2.30 5.37 17.93
CA THR A 224 -0.94 5.87 18.03
C THR A 224 -0.30 6.07 16.66
N ASP A 225 0.80 6.81 16.63
CA ASP A 225 1.66 7.03 15.48
C ASP A 225 2.23 5.71 14.92
N TRP A 226 2.16 4.58 15.66
CA TRP A 226 2.55 3.28 15.13
C TRP A 226 1.70 2.93 13.89
N THR A 227 0.39 3.20 13.92
CA THR A 227 -0.48 3.00 12.76
C THR A 227 0.01 3.83 11.55
N ILE A 228 0.46 5.06 11.78
CA ILE A 228 1.02 5.93 10.73
C ILE A 228 2.36 5.39 10.21
N GLY A 229 3.20 4.85 11.09
CA GLY A 229 4.45 4.18 10.74
C GLY A 229 4.22 2.96 9.86
N HIS A 230 3.25 2.11 10.22
CA HIS A 230 2.83 0.96 9.42
C HIS A 230 2.32 1.38 8.03
N VAL A 231 1.44 2.38 7.98
CA VAL A 231 0.91 2.92 6.72
C VAL A 231 2.06 3.39 5.83
N HIS A 232 3.02 4.15 6.36
CA HIS A 232 4.12 4.68 5.55
C HIS A 232 5.20 3.63 5.22
N ALA A 233 5.34 2.56 6.02
CA ALA A 233 6.14 1.41 5.64
C ALA A 233 5.59 0.75 4.37
N GLY A 234 4.27 0.55 4.30
CA GLY A 234 3.61 0.06 3.09
C GLY A 234 3.60 1.10 1.96
N ALA A 235 3.26 2.35 2.24
CA ALA A 235 3.09 3.38 1.22
C ALA A 235 4.41 3.84 0.59
N LEU A 236 5.40 4.23 1.39
CA LEU A 236 6.70 4.67 0.89
C LEU A 236 7.57 3.48 0.53
N GLY A 237 7.63 2.49 1.41
CA GLY A 237 8.53 1.34 1.28
C GLY A 237 8.09 0.34 0.23
N TRP A 238 6.79 0.05 0.08
CA TRP A 238 6.28 -0.90 -0.92
C TRP A 238 5.71 -0.20 -2.15
N VAL A 239 4.57 0.48 -2.01
CA VAL A 239 3.76 1.06 -3.09
C VAL A 239 4.58 2.02 -3.94
N ALA A 240 5.24 2.99 -3.30
CA ALA A 240 6.03 3.98 -4.02
C ALA A 240 7.26 3.34 -4.66
N MET A 241 8.04 2.52 -3.93
CA MET A 241 9.26 1.91 -4.48
C MET A 241 8.99 1.02 -5.70
N ILE A 242 7.96 0.16 -5.66
CA ILE A 242 7.66 -0.72 -6.81
C ILE A 242 7.18 0.11 -8.01
N THR A 243 6.42 1.18 -7.76
CA THR A 243 5.97 2.10 -8.81
C THR A 243 7.12 2.89 -9.42
N ILE A 244 8.05 3.38 -8.60
CA ILE A 244 9.25 4.07 -9.06
C ILE A 244 10.08 3.13 -9.94
N GLY A 245 10.33 1.90 -9.45
CA GLY A 245 11.03 0.87 -10.21
C GLY A 245 10.34 0.56 -11.54
N ALA A 246 9.04 0.27 -11.52
CA ALA A 246 8.24 0.01 -12.71
C ALA A 246 8.25 1.18 -13.70
N THR A 247 8.17 2.41 -13.21
CA THR A 247 8.22 3.62 -14.03
C THR A 247 9.58 3.76 -14.72
N TYR A 248 10.69 3.48 -14.03
CA TYR A 248 12.02 3.50 -14.63
C TYR A 248 12.23 2.41 -15.70
N VAL A 249 11.51 1.29 -15.62
CA VAL A 249 11.47 0.28 -16.70
C VAL A 249 10.59 0.74 -17.86
N MET A 250 9.41 1.29 -17.55
CA MET A 250 8.35 1.58 -18.50
C MET A 250 8.64 2.82 -19.35
N VAL A 251 9.10 3.92 -18.74
CA VAL A 251 9.24 5.22 -19.41
C VAL A 251 10.15 5.15 -20.63
N PRO A 252 11.37 4.58 -20.57
CA PRO A 252 12.21 4.49 -21.77
C PRO A 252 11.55 3.71 -22.90
N ARG A 253 10.83 2.62 -22.57
CA ARG A 253 10.15 1.78 -23.58
C ARG A 253 8.97 2.49 -24.23
N LEU A 254 8.16 3.18 -23.44
CA LEU A 254 7.00 3.92 -23.94
C LEU A 254 7.41 5.07 -24.86
N PHE A 255 8.55 5.70 -24.59
CA PHE A 255 9.06 6.83 -25.35
C PHE A 255 10.13 6.45 -26.38
N GLU A 256 10.37 5.16 -26.63
CA GLU A 256 11.38 4.68 -27.60
C GLU A 256 12.79 5.23 -27.29
N ARG A 257 13.27 4.95 -26.08
CA ARG A 257 14.61 5.29 -25.57
C ARG A 257 15.29 4.02 -25.07
N LYS A 258 16.61 3.91 -25.28
CA LYS A 258 17.41 2.78 -24.80
C LYS A 258 17.30 2.59 -23.28
N GLN A 259 17.34 3.70 -22.55
CA GLN A 259 17.36 3.73 -21.09
C GLN A 259 16.95 5.11 -20.58
N MET A 260 16.80 5.22 -19.26
CA MET A 260 16.62 6.50 -18.59
C MET A 260 17.85 7.40 -18.80
N TYR A 261 17.63 8.72 -18.79
CA TYR A 261 18.66 9.73 -19.04
C TYR A 261 19.90 9.56 -18.14
N SER A 262 19.72 9.32 -16.84
CA SER A 262 20.85 9.05 -15.92
C SER A 262 20.54 7.92 -14.96
N ILE A 263 21.30 6.82 -15.05
CA ILE A 263 21.24 5.68 -14.11
C ILE A 263 21.80 6.09 -12.73
N SER A 264 22.83 6.94 -12.71
CA SER A 264 23.39 7.46 -11.45
C SER A 264 22.34 8.21 -10.63
N TRP A 265 21.48 8.99 -11.29
CA TRP A 265 20.39 9.70 -10.62
C TRP A 265 19.31 8.75 -10.09
N ILE A 266 19.06 7.61 -10.75
CA ILE A 266 18.20 6.56 -10.20
C ILE A 266 18.80 6.01 -8.91
N ASN A 267 20.12 5.80 -8.86
CA ASN A 267 20.78 5.35 -7.66
C ASN A 267 20.73 6.39 -6.52
N THR A 268 20.92 7.68 -6.81
CA THR A 268 20.73 8.74 -5.81
C THR A 268 19.29 8.77 -5.31
N HIS A 269 18.31 8.68 -6.22
CA HIS A 269 16.90 8.60 -5.86
C HIS A 269 16.64 7.40 -4.93
N PHE A 270 17.18 6.22 -5.26
CA PHE A 270 17.05 5.03 -4.42
C PHE A 270 17.49 5.27 -2.98
N TRP A 271 18.64 5.92 -2.77
CA TRP A 271 19.13 6.22 -1.43
C TRP A 271 18.29 7.26 -0.71
N LEU A 272 17.86 8.32 -1.40
CA LEU A 272 16.96 9.33 -0.82
C LEU A 272 15.64 8.68 -0.38
N SER A 273 15.01 7.89 -1.24
CA SER A 273 13.76 7.21 -0.90
C SER A 273 13.95 6.22 0.25
N THR A 274 15.04 5.44 0.25
CA THR A 274 15.29 4.43 1.29
C THR A 274 15.54 5.08 2.64
N ILE A 275 16.45 6.07 2.71
CA ILE A 275 16.77 6.79 3.95
C ILE A 275 15.54 7.54 4.46
N GLY A 276 14.82 8.23 3.58
CA GLY A 276 13.58 8.94 3.93
C GLY A 276 12.52 7.99 4.52
N THR A 277 12.33 6.82 3.91
CA THR A 277 11.41 5.78 4.38
C THR A 277 11.81 5.25 5.76
N VAL A 278 13.08 4.88 5.95
CA VAL A 278 13.58 4.32 7.22
C VAL A 278 13.47 5.34 8.36
N LEU A 279 13.83 6.61 8.12
CA LEU A 279 13.68 7.68 9.11
C LEU A 279 12.22 7.88 9.50
N TYR A 280 11.31 7.86 8.52
CA TYR A 280 9.88 7.98 8.76
C TYR A 280 9.41 6.85 9.69
N ILE A 281 9.65 5.59 9.30
CA ILE A 281 9.19 4.42 10.05
C ILE A 281 9.77 4.40 11.46
N ALA A 282 11.08 4.60 11.59
CA ALA A 282 11.76 4.59 12.89
C ALA A 282 11.17 5.64 13.85
N SER A 283 10.93 6.86 13.36
CA SER A 283 10.33 7.93 14.19
C SER A 283 8.91 7.58 14.66
N MET A 284 8.11 6.96 13.79
CA MET A 284 6.71 6.60 14.09
C MET A 284 6.59 5.38 14.99
N TRP A 285 7.51 4.42 14.90
CA TRP A 285 7.59 3.32 15.86
C TRP A 285 7.92 3.81 17.26
N VAL A 286 8.94 4.66 17.39
CA VAL A 286 9.32 5.19 18.72
C VAL A 286 8.17 6.04 19.28
N SER A 287 7.61 6.95 18.47
CA SER A 287 6.46 7.77 18.87
C SER A 287 5.25 6.92 19.27
N GLY A 288 4.90 5.92 18.47
CA GLY A 288 3.70 5.11 18.67
C GLY A 288 3.79 4.17 19.87
N ILE A 289 4.95 3.55 20.10
CA ILE A 289 5.19 2.71 21.29
C ILE A 289 5.16 3.59 22.54
N MET A 290 5.84 4.75 22.51
CA MET A 290 5.85 5.70 23.61
C MET A 290 4.43 6.17 23.95
N GLN A 291 3.63 6.56 22.95
CA GLN A 291 2.22 6.92 23.10
C GLN A 291 1.42 5.85 23.81
N GLY A 292 1.43 4.64 23.26
CA GLY A 292 0.64 3.54 23.79
C GLY A 292 1.05 3.16 25.21
N LEU A 293 2.35 3.28 25.54
CA LEU A 293 2.84 3.07 26.91
C LEU A 293 2.45 4.20 27.86
N MET A 294 2.60 5.47 27.46
CA MET A 294 2.28 6.62 28.31
C MET A 294 0.78 6.72 28.60
N TRP A 295 -0.07 6.50 27.61
CA TRP A 295 -1.54 6.58 27.79
C TRP A 295 -2.11 5.52 28.72
N ARG A 296 -1.43 4.37 28.85
CA ARG A 296 -1.85 3.27 29.72
C ARG A 296 -1.02 3.14 31.00
N ALA A 297 -0.06 4.03 31.22
CA ALA A 297 0.80 3.99 32.39
C ALA A 297 -0.01 4.32 33.64
N VAL A 298 0.07 3.44 34.64
CA VAL A 298 -0.59 3.58 35.93
C VAL A 298 0.46 3.54 37.04
N ASN A 299 0.30 4.41 38.02
CA ASN A 299 1.10 4.42 39.23
C ASN A 299 0.72 3.24 40.12
N THR A 300 1.53 2.98 41.16
CA THR A 300 1.25 1.92 42.14
C THR A 300 -0.05 2.13 42.92
N ASP A 301 -0.57 3.36 42.96
CA ASP A 301 -1.86 3.72 43.57
C ASP A 301 -3.05 3.65 42.61
N GLY A 302 -2.83 3.25 41.35
CA GLY A 302 -3.86 3.12 40.32
C GLY A 302 -4.22 4.41 39.57
N THR A 303 -3.59 5.54 39.89
CA THR A 303 -3.75 6.80 39.12
C THR A 303 -2.99 6.76 37.80
N LEU A 304 -3.45 7.50 36.79
CA LEU A 304 -2.71 7.64 35.52
C LEU A 304 -1.40 8.39 35.72
N THR A 305 -0.28 7.82 35.27
CA THR A 305 1.06 8.39 35.46
C THR A 305 1.27 9.67 34.66
N TYR A 306 0.78 9.70 33.41
CA TYR A 306 0.96 10.83 32.50
C TYR A 306 -0.38 11.45 32.12
N ASN A 307 -0.41 12.77 32.01
CA ASN A 307 -1.51 13.44 31.31
C ASN A 307 -1.24 13.48 29.80
N PHE A 308 -2.28 13.72 29.01
CA PHE A 308 -2.17 13.72 27.55
C PHE A 308 -1.21 14.80 27.01
N VAL A 309 -1.13 15.96 27.66
CA VAL A 309 -0.25 17.06 27.22
C VAL A 309 1.22 16.70 27.38
N GLN A 310 1.58 15.94 28.42
CA GLN A 310 2.96 15.45 28.59
C GLN A 310 3.37 14.56 27.42
N GLU A 311 2.57 13.55 27.08
CA GLU A 311 2.84 12.70 25.91
C GLU A 311 2.93 13.53 24.61
N LEU A 312 2.03 14.49 24.42
CA LEU A 312 2.04 15.39 23.26
C LEU A 312 3.35 16.16 23.11
N VAL A 313 3.96 16.58 24.22
CA VAL A 313 5.26 17.28 24.21
C VAL A 313 6.39 16.28 23.90
N GLU A 314 6.36 15.10 24.51
CA GLU A 314 7.38 14.06 24.30
C GLU A 314 7.42 13.55 22.84
N ARG A 315 6.28 13.56 22.13
CA ARG A 315 6.26 13.11 20.72
C ARG A 315 6.80 14.12 19.70
N HIS A 316 6.96 15.39 20.09
CA HIS A 316 7.31 16.46 19.15
C HIS A 316 8.62 16.23 18.38
N PRO A 317 9.73 15.75 18.99
CA PRO A 317 10.96 15.46 18.25
C PRO A 317 10.76 14.43 17.12
N PHE A 318 9.89 13.44 17.32
CA PHE A 318 9.61 12.43 16.30
C PHE A 318 8.84 13.00 15.10
N TYR A 319 8.05 14.06 15.30
CA TYR A 319 7.40 14.77 14.19
C TYR A 319 8.39 15.54 13.32
N ILE A 320 9.46 16.08 13.92
CA ILE A 320 10.55 16.70 13.16
C ILE A 320 11.28 15.65 12.34
N ILE A 321 11.64 14.50 12.94
CA ILE A 321 12.33 13.41 12.24
C ILE A 321 11.46 12.86 11.10
N ARG A 322 10.15 12.67 11.34
CA ARG A 322 9.18 12.27 10.32
C ARG A 322 9.16 13.26 9.15
N LEU A 323 9.07 14.57 9.45
CA LEU A 323 9.05 15.61 8.44
C LEU A 323 10.34 15.60 7.60
N LEU A 324 11.50 15.47 8.25
CA LEU A 324 12.79 15.37 7.57
C LEU A 324 12.83 14.12 6.66
N GLY A 325 12.40 12.95 7.16
CA GLY A 325 12.30 11.73 6.36
C GLY A 325 11.40 11.91 5.13
N GLY A 326 10.25 12.55 5.30
CA GLY A 326 9.34 12.90 4.20
C GLY A 326 9.95 13.86 3.18
N ILE A 327 10.66 14.90 3.62
CA ILE A 327 11.34 15.86 2.73
C ILE A 327 12.46 15.16 1.94
N ILE A 328 13.23 14.27 2.58
CA ILE A 328 14.27 13.49 1.91
C ILE A 328 13.63 12.61 0.82
N PHE A 329 12.54 11.90 1.12
CA PHE A 329 11.82 11.11 0.13
C PHE A 329 11.29 11.98 -1.03
N LEU A 330 10.69 13.13 -0.71
CA LEU A 330 10.16 14.07 -1.70
C LEU A 330 11.26 14.63 -2.62
N SER A 331 12.45 14.90 -2.08
CA SER A 331 13.60 15.33 -2.89
C SER A 331 14.00 14.27 -3.92
N GLY A 332 13.88 12.99 -3.57
CA GLY A 332 14.01 11.87 -4.49
C GLY A 332 12.98 11.90 -5.62
N MET A 333 11.71 12.17 -5.30
CA MET A 333 10.65 12.30 -6.30
C MET A 333 10.86 13.47 -7.25
N ILE A 334 11.38 14.60 -6.76
CA ILE A 334 11.78 15.74 -7.61
C ILE A 334 12.90 15.32 -8.57
N LEU A 335 13.92 14.61 -8.07
CA LEU A 335 15.00 14.09 -8.91
C LEU A 335 14.48 13.12 -9.97
N MET A 336 13.52 12.25 -9.62
CA MET A 336 12.84 11.38 -10.56
C MET A 336 12.12 12.18 -11.66
N ALA A 337 11.35 13.19 -11.29
CA ALA A 337 10.60 14.02 -12.24
C ALA A 337 11.55 14.66 -13.27
N VAL A 338 12.69 15.21 -12.82
CA VAL A 338 13.71 15.78 -13.72
C VAL A 338 14.34 14.70 -14.60
N ASN A 339 14.65 13.53 -14.06
CA ASN A 339 15.25 12.43 -14.84
C ASN A 339 14.28 11.92 -15.93
N VAL A 340 13.00 11.74 -15.58
CA VAL A 340 11.93 11.35 -16.52
C VAL A 340 11.77 12.42 -17.60
N TYR A 341 11.67 13.69 -17.21
CA TYR A 341 11.52 14.80 -18.14
C TYR A 341 12.67 14.85 -19.17
N LYS A 342 13.92 14.72 -18.71
CA LYS A 342 15.08 14.66 -19.60
C LYS A 342 15.07 13.43 -20.50
N THR A 343 14.57 12.29 -20.03
CA THR A 343 14.44 11.06 -20.82
C THR A 343 13.44 11.24 -21.97
N VAL A 344 12.27 11.81 -21.67
CA VAL A 344 11.22 12.08 -22.67
C VAL A 344 11.71 13.05 -23.74
N ARG A 345 12.46 14.10 -23.34
CA ARG A 345 13.01 15.10 -24.26
C ARG A 345 14.27 14.68 -25.02
N ALA A 346 14.94 13.60 -24.61
CA ALA A 346 16.08 13.07 -25.35
C ALA A 346 15.67 12.67 -26.78
N GLU A 347 16.62 12.56 -27.69
CA GLU A 347 16.34 12.15 -29.06
C GLU A 347 15.78 10.72 -29.12
N ARG A 348 14.91 10.48 -30.11
CA ARG A 348 14.44 9.12 -30.41
C ARG A 348 15.59 8.26 -30.85
N ASP A 349 15.61 7.05 -30.31
CA ASP A 349 16.54 6.05 -30.80
C ASP A 349 15.98 5.54 -32.13
N CYS A 350 16.29 6.23 -33.22
CA CYS A 350 15.82 5.92 -34.57
C CYS A 350 16.46 4.65 -35.17
N ARG A 351 16.99 3.74 -34.33
CA ARG A 351 17.56 2.47 -34.73
C ARG A 351 16.84 1.38 -33.97
N GLY A 352 15.87 0.75 -34.66
CA GLY A 352 15.10 -0.39 -34.17
C GLY A 352 15.94 -1.62 -33.87
#